data_AF-A0A7Y3D8T8-F1
#
_entry.id   AF-A0A7Y3D8T8-F1
#
_cell.length_a   1.000
_cell.length_b   1.000
_cell.length_c   1.000
_cell.angle_alpha   90.00
_cell.angle_beta   90.00
_cell.angle_gamma   90.00
#
_symmetry.space_group_name_H-M   'P 1'
#
loop_
_entity.id
_entity.type
_entity.pdbx_description
1 polymer ?
#
loop_
_entity_poly.entity_id
_entity_poly.type
_entity_poly.pdbx_seq_one_letter_code
_entity_poly.pdbx_strand_id
1 'polypeptide(L)'
;PTGAAVARAASEPAETLVRVQGLLENPHLHDLREDRVFWEHVERGEYERAVSRSSYLALAYDGTTRRHFAELGLIDEAAAGSSAAFRDTSVEALAAIGPRLRAVREDPALARLASDPAIQEMVMSNDTLGLLRHPDVQQVIARALSSPAEAPEAAGGTPRGGV
;
A
#
# COMPACT_ATOMS: atom_id res chain seq x y z
N PRO A 1 3.85 5.22 -15.68
CA PRO A 1 3.48 3.77 -15.73
C PRO A 1 1.98 3.47 -15.87
N THR A 2 1.07 4.32 -15.34
CA THR A 2 -0.37 4.01 -15.20
C THR A 2 -1.14 3.81 -16.52
N GLY A 3 -0.75 4.46 -17.62
CA GLY A 3 -1.47 4.36 -18.90
C GLY A 3 -1.34 3.00 -19.60
N ALA A 4 -0.19 2.34 -19.46
CA ALA A 4 0.06 1.05 -20.12
C ALA A 4 -0.66 -0.12 -19.42
N ALA A 5 -0.74 -0.08 -18.09
CA ALA A 5 -1.49 -1.07 -17.31
C ALA A 5 -2.99 -1.01 -17.61
N VAL A 6 -3.56 0.19 -17.71
CA VAL A 6 -4.98 0.40 -18.03
C VAL A 6 -5.31 -0.03 -19.46
N ALA A 7 -4.43 0.26 -20.43
CA ALA A 7 -4.62 -0.20 -21.81
C ALA A 7 -4.58 -1.73 -21.93
N ARG A 8 -3.65 -2.40 -21.23
CA ARG A 8 -3.54 -3.86 -21.22
C ARG A 8 -4.75 -4.52 -20.54
N ALA A 9 -5.19 -4.00 -19.39
CA ALA A 9 -6.38 -4.50 -18.70
C ALA A 9 -7.64 -4.42 -19.56
N ALA A 10 -7.75 -3.39 -20.42
CA ALA A 10 -8.86 -3.25 -21.36
C ALA A 10 -8.76 -4.22 -22.57
N SER A 11 -7.55 -4.56 -23.01
CA SER A 11 -7.32 -5.49 -24.12
C SER A 11 -7.38 -6.96 -23.70
N GLU A 12 -6.93 -7.30 -22.48
CA GLU A 12 -6.75 -8.67 -22.00
C GLU A 12 -7.27 -8.83 -20.54
N PRO A 13 -8.59 -8.66 -20.31
CA PRO A 13 -9.15 -8.61 -18.96
C PRO A 13 -9.02 -9.96 -18.22
N ALA A 14 -9.25 -11.09 -18.89
CA ALA A 14 -9.15 -12.41 -18.28
C ALA A 14 -7.71 -12.74 -17.84
N GLU A 15 -6.74 -12.39 -18.67
CA GLU A 15 -5.32 -12.63 -18.37
C GLU A 15 -4.82 -11.71 -17.25
N THR A 16 -5.26 -10.46 -17.25
CA THR A 16 -4.99 -9.52 -16.16
C THR A 16 -5.54 -10.04 -14.83
N LEU A 17 -6.76 -10.59 -14.81
CA LEU A 17 -7.35 -11.18 -13.61
C LEU A 17 -6.55 -12.39 -13.09
N VAL A 18 -6.12 -13.29 -13.98
CA VAL A 18 -5.28 -14.44 -13.59
C VAL A 18 -3.95 -13.97 -13.00
N ARG A 19 -3.31 -12.96 -13.59
CA ARG A 19 -2.05 -12.39 -13.09
C ARG A 19 -2.21 -11.71 -11.73
N VAL A 20 -3.30 -10.95 -11.54
CA VAL A 20 -3.63 -10.36 -10.23
C VAL A 20 -3.90 -11.45 -9.19
N GLN A 21 -4.62 -12.51 -9.55
CA GLN A 21 -4.86 -13.63 -8.65
C GLN A 21 -3.55 -14.33 -8.25
N GLY A 22 -2.67 -14.63 -9.22
CA GLY A 22 -1.36 -15.23 -8.94
C GLY A 22 -0.46 -14.36 -8.05
N LEU A 23 -0.61 -13.03 -8.14
CA LEU A 23 0.05 -12.10 -7.23
C LEU A 23 -0.55 -12.17 -5.81
N LEU A 24 -1.88 -12.23 -5.68
CA LEU A 24 -2.55 -12.32 -4.38
C LEU A 24 -2.31 -13.65 -3.66
N GLU A 25 -2.09 -14.73 -4.40
CA GLU A 25 -1.76 -16.07 -3.87
C GLU A 25 -0.27 -16.23 -3.52
N ASN A 26 0.55 -15.20 -3.78
CA ASN A 26 1.97 -15.27 -3.51
C ASN A 26 2.26 -15.29 -1.99
N PRO A 27 3.03 -16.27 -1.48
CA PRO A 27 3.29 -16.42 -0.05
C PRO A 27 4.10 -15.25 0.53
N HIS A 28 5.04 -14.67 -0.23
CA HIS A 28 5.82 -13.52 0.23
C HIS A 28 4.96 -12.26 0.37
N LEU A 29 3.95 -12.10 -0.50
CA LEU A 29 2.99 -11.01 -0.36
C LEU A 29 2.04 -11.23 0.81
N HIS A 30 1.62 -12.47 1.05
CA HIS A 30 0.87 -12.81 2.24
C HIS A 30 1.68 -12.50 3.52
N ASP A 31 2.93 -12.95 3.60
CA ASP A 31 3.81 -12.71 4.75
C ASP A 31 4.07 -11.22 4.99
N LEU A 32 4.24 -10.43 3.92
CA LEU A 32 4.38 -8.97 4.03
C LEU A 32 3.10 -8.31 4.56
N ARG A 33 1.93 -8.76 4.07
CA ARG A 33 0.63 -8.25 4.53
C ARG A 33 0.41 -8.51 6.02
N GLU A 34 0.79 -9.69 6.50
CA GLU A 34 0.64 -10.08 7.90
C GLU A 34 1.76 -9.54 8.82
N ASP A 35 2.85 -8.97 8.26
CA ASP A 35 3.92 -8.36 9.06
C ASP A 35 3.48 -7.02 9.66
N ARG A 36 2.86 -7.09 10.84
CA ARG A 36 2.44 -5.92 11.60
C ARG A 36 3.59 -4.94 11.87
N VAL A 37 4.80 -5.43 12.13
CA VAL A 37 5.96 -4.58 12.44
C VAL A 37 6.40 -3.79 11.20
N PHE A 38 6.33 -4.41 10.02
CA PHE A 38 6.54 -3.71 8.76
C PHE A 38 5.58 -2.52 8.61
N TRP A 39 4.27 -2.75 8.75
CA TRP A 39 3.27 -1.70 8.60
C TRP A 39 3.40 -0.61 9.66
N GLU A 40 3.74 -0.99 10.89
CA GLU A 40 4.02 -0.06 11.97
C GLU A 40 5.23 0.87 11.69
N HIS A 41 6.25 0.39 10.97
CA HIS A 41 7.35 1.24 10.51
C HIS A 41 6.92 2.15 9.36
N VAL A 42 6.16 1.63 8.38
CA VAL A 42 5.62 2.41 7.25
C VAL A 42 4.77 3.56 7.75
N GLU A 43 3.84 3.28 8.65
CA GLU A 43 2.96 4.28 9.26
C GLU A 43 3.74 5.32 10.04
N ARG A 44 4.91 5.02 10.61
CA ARG A 44 5.77 5.98 11.33
C ARG A 44 6.73 6.74 10.41
N GLY A 45 6.74 6.42 9.11
CA GLY A 45 7.69 7.00 8.16
C GLY A 45 9.10 6.41 8.25
N GLU A 46 9.27 5.29 8.96
CA GLU A 46 10.55 4.61 9.16
C GLU A 46 10.84 3.65 8.00
N TYR A 47 10.79 4.13 6.75
CA TYR A 47 10.81 3.29 5.55
C TYR A 47 12.06 2.41 5.46
N GLU A 48 13.22 2.94 5.84
CA GLU A 48 14.49 2.21 5.89
C GLU A 48 14.42 0.97 6.80
N ARG A 49 13.72 1.08 7.94
CA ARG A 49 13.48 -0.05 8.84
C ARG A 49 12.45 -1.01 8.28
N ALA A 50 11.38 -0.48 7.65
CA ALA A 50 10.38 -1.30 6.98
C ALA A 50 10.99 -2.18 5.89
N VAL A 51 11.82 -1.62 4.99
CA VAL A 51 12.45 -2.38 3.90
C VAL A 51 13.62 -3.26 4.35
N SER A 52 14.00 -3.19 5.64
CA SER A 52 14.97 -4.11 6.24
C SER A 52 14.30 -5.34 6.87
N ARG A 53 12.96 -5.40 6.89
CA ARG A 53 12.20 -6.54 7.41
C ARG A 53 12.36 -7.76 6.51
N SER A 54 12.46 -8.95 7.10
CA SER A 54 12.62 -10.21 6.35
C SER A 54 11.46 -10.49 5.40
N SER A 55 10.23 -10.13 5.79
CA SER A 55 9.02 -10.22 4.97
C SER A 55 9.16 -9.40 3.67
N TYR A 56 9.63 -8.16 3.78
CA TYR A 56 9.90 -7.30 2.64
C TYR A 56 11.08 -7.83 1.80
N LEU A 57 12.18 -8.23 2.45
CA LEU A 57 13.35 -8.73 1.72
C LEU A 57 13.02 -10.00 0.92
N ALA A 58 12.19 -10.90 1.46
CA ALA A 58 11.73 -12.08 0.73
C ALA A 58 11.02 -11.68 -0.58
N LEU A 59 10.16 -10.67 -0.53
CA LEU A 59 9.51 -10.11 -1.72
C LEU A 59 10.50 -9.44 -2.68
N ALA A 60 11.41 -8.60 -2.15
CA ALA A 60 12.35 -7.82 -2.94
C ALA A 60 13.40 -8.69 -3.65
N TYR A 61 13.77 -9.83 -3.07
CA TYR A 61 14.71 -10.78 -3.68
C TYR A 61 14.03 -11.79 -4.60
N ASP A 62 12.71 -11.97 -4.52
CA ASP A 62 11.97 -12.79 -5.46
C ASP A 62 11.83 -12.11 -6.83
N GLY A 63 12.69 -12.53 -7.76
CA GLY A 63 12.69 -12.02 -9.14
C GLY A 63 11.43 -12.39 -9.93
N THR A 64 10.72 -13.46 -9.57
CA THR A 64 9.46 -13.83 -10.23
C THR A 64 8.36 -12.86 -9.84
N THR A 65 8.24 -12.55 -8.55
CA THR A 65 7.25 -11.58 -8.07
C THR A 65 7.51 -10.19 -8.62
N ARG A 66 8.77 -9.75 -8.68
CA ARG A 66 9.13 -8.47 -9.31
C ARG A 66 8.75 -8.42 -10.79
N ARG A 67 8.94 -9.49 -11.55
CA ARG A 67 8.47 -9.55 -12.94
C ARG A 67 6.94 -9.47 -13.04
N HIS A 68 6.20 -10.17 -12.20
CA HIS A 68 4.74 -10.06 -12.17
C HIS A 68 4.27 -8.62 -11.88
N PHE A 69 4.95 -7.89 -10.98
CA PHE A 69 4.66 -6.47 -10.77
C PHE A 69 4.88 -5.60 -12.00
N ALA A 70 5.95 -5.85 -12.76
CA ALA A 70 6.24 -5.10 -14.00
C ALA A 70 5.24 -5.43 -15.12
N GLU A 71 4.83 -6.70 -15.22
CA GLU A 71 3.79 -7.14 -16.14
C GLU A 71 2.43 -6.48 -15.90
N LEU A 72 2.11 -6.24 -14.62
CA LEU A 72 0.93 -5.46 -14.21
C LEU A 72 1.14 -3.95 -14.35
N GLY A 73 2.34 -3.50 -14.74
CA GLY A 73 2.70 -2.09 -14.89
C GLY A 73 2.80 -1.33 -13.57
N LEU A 74 2.95 -2.05 -12.44
CA LEU A 74 3.08 -1.45 -11.11
C LEU A 74 4.50 -0.93 -10.86
N ILE A 75 5.49 -1.54 -11.49
CA ILE A 75 6.89 -1.10 -11.51
C ILE A 75 7.41 -1.10 -12.95
N ASP A 76 8.58 -0.51 -13.19
CA ASP A 76 9.25 -0.60 -14.49
C ASP A 76 10.16 -1.84 -14.59
N GLU A 77 10.72 -2.06 -15.79
CA GLU A 77 11.62 -3.18 -16.06
C GLU A 77 12.94 -3.11 -15.27
N ALA A 78 13.39 -1.91 -14.92
CA ALA A 78 14.62 -1.74 -14.15
C ALA A 78 14.43 -2.25 -12.70
N ALA A 79 13.30 -1.91 -12.08
CA ALA A 79 12.87 -2.45 -10.80
C ALA A 79 12.59 -3.96 -10.87
N ALA A 80 12.05 -4.47 -11.99
CA ALA A 80 11.88 -5.90 -12.20
C ALA A 80 13.23 -6.66 -12.16
N GLY A 81 14.26 -6.09 -12.80
CA GLY A 81 15.59 -6.68 -12.90
C GLY A 81 16.46 -6.52 -11.65
N SER A 82 16.29 -5.45 -10.87
CA SER A 82 17.17 -5.12 -9.73
C SER A 82 16.42 -5.00 -8.41
N SER A 83 16.84 -5.77 -7.40
CA SER A 83 16.23 -5.70 -6.07
C SER A 83 16.47 -4.34 -5.40
N ALA A 84 17.57 -3.68 -5.73
CA ALA A 84 17.86 -2.32 -5.26
C ALA A 84 16.91 -1.30 -5.91
N ALA A 85 16.72 -1.36 -7.23
CA ALA A 85 15.78 -0.48 -7.92
C ALA A 85 14.33 -0.73 -7.44
N PHE A 86 13.95 -2.00 -7.24
CA PHE A 86 12.67 -2.36 -6.65
C PHE A 86 12.47 -1.77 -5.26
N ARG A 87 13.52 -1.79 -4.44
CA ARG A 87 13.54 -1.17 -3.12
C ARG A 87 13.27 0.33 -3.19
N ASP A 88 13.96 1.04 -4.07
CA ASP A 88 13.80 2.48 -4.20
C ASP A 88 12.37 2.83 -4.65
N THR A 89 11.84 2.12 -5.65
CA THR A 89 10.44 2.26 -6.09
C THR A 89 9.45 1.94 -4.95
N SER A 90 9.73 0.90 -4.16
CA SER A 90 8.88 0.54 -3.03
C SER A 90 8.89 1.63 -1.95
N VAL A 91 10.05 2.20 -1.62
CA VAL A 91 10.16 3.27 -0.63
C VAL A 91 9.37 4.50 -1.07
N GLU A 92 9.42 4.86 -2.36
CA GLU A 92 8.61 5.95 -2.91
C GLU A 92 7.10 5.68 -2.74
N ALA A 93 6.65 4.48 -3.12
CA ALA A 93 5.26 4.08 -2.97
C ALA A 93 4.81 4.05 -1.49
N LEU A 94 5.66 3.52 -0.61
CA LEU A 94 5.41 3.48 0.83
C LEU A 94 5.37 4.88 1.43
N ALA A 95 6.22 5.80 0.97
CA ALA A 95 6.20 7.19 1.40
C ALA A 95 4.93 7.93 0.97
N ALA A 96 4.38 7.58 -0.19
CA ALA A 96 3.11 8.12 -0.64
C ALA A 96 1.90 7.56 0.13
N ILE A 97 1.95 6.31 0.61
CA ILE A 97 0.80 5.66 1.26
C ILE A 97 0.85 5.68 2.79
N GLY A 98 2.04 5.70 3.40
CA GLY A 98 2.25 5.63 4.85
C GLY A 98 1.45 6.67 5.64
N PRO A 99 1.49 7.97 5.26
CA PRO A 99 0.67 9.00 5.92
C PRO A 99 -0.84 8.72 5.82
N ARG A 100 -1.31 8.18 4.69
CA ARG A 100 -2.72 7.83 4.50
C ARG A 100 -3.13 6.65 5.37
N LEU A 101 -2.28 5.63 5.49
CA LEU A 101 -2.51 4.49 6.39
C LEU A 101 -2.61 4.97 7.85
N ARG A 102 -1.69 5.85 8.27
CA ARG A 102 -1.74 6.47 9.60
C ARG A 102 -3.06 7.21 9.83
N ALA A 103 -3.46 8.07 8.89
CA ALA A 103 -4.70 8.83 8.97
C ALA A 103 -5.94 7.94 9.06
N VAL A 104 -5.98 6.81 8.32
CA VAL A 104 -7.06 5.82 8.42
C VAL A 104 -7.11 5.19 9.80
N ARG A 105 -5.97 4.73 10.32
CA ARG A 105 -5.88 4.08 11.62
C ARG A 105 -6.29 5.01 12.76
N GLU A 106 -5.97 6.29 12.65
CA GLU A 106 -6.29 7.31 13.63
C GLU A 106 -7.69 7.92 13.43
N ASP A 107 -8.43 7.54 12.36
CA ASP A 107 -9.80 8.03 12.13
C ASP A 107 -10.77 7.45 13.18
N PRO A 108 -11.38 8.29 14.04
CA PRO A 108 -12.35 7.82 15.03
C PRO A 108 -13.62 7.20 14.39
N ALA A 109 -13.90 7.47 13.11
CA ALA A 109 -14.94 6.77 12.38
C ALA A 109 -14.60 5.28 12.15
N LEU A 110 -13.31 4.92 12.01
CA LEU A 110 -12.91 3.52 11.89
C LEU A 110 -13.21 2.75 13.20
N ALA A 111 -12.94 3.36 14.36
CA ALA A 111 -13.29 2.77 15.66
C ALA A 111 -14.81 2.59 15.84
N ARG A 112 -15.61 3.54 15.31
CA ARG A 112 -17.07 3.44 15.29
C ARG A 112 -17.54 2.30 14.40
N LEU A 113 -17.02 2.19 13.18
CA LEU A 113 -17.31 1.09 12.25
C LEU A 113 -16.94 -0.28 12.86
N ALA A 114 -15.79 -0.38 13.52
CA ALA A 114 -15.37 -1.63 14.16
C ALA A 114 -16.31 -2.08 15.30
N SER A 115 -17.05 -1.13 15.89
CA SER A 115 -18.02 -1.39 16.95
C SER A 115 -19.45 -1.52 16.44
N ASP A 116 -19.67 -1.36 15.14
CA ASP A 116 -21.01 -1.45 14.52
C ASP A 116 -21.40 -2.93 14.31
N PRO A 117 -22.50 -3.40 14.92
CA PRO A 117 -22.97 -4.77 14.76
C PRO A 117 -23.21 -5.18 13.30
N ALA A 118 -23.69 -4.28 12.44
CA ALA A 118 -23.93 -4.58 11.03
C ALA A 118 -22.62 -4.76 10.25
N ILE A 119 -21.59 -3.97 10.58
CA ILE A 119 -20.24 -4.16 10.05
C ILE A 119 -19.64 -5.48 10.52
N GLN A 120 -19.78 -5.78 11.82
CA GLN A 120 -19.31 -7.05 12.38
C GLN A 120 -19.98 -8.25 11.71
N GLU A 121 -21.29 -8.19 11.49
CA GLU A 121 -22.03 -9.24 10.77
C GLU A 121 -21.54 -9.41 9.33
N MET A 122 -21.33 -8.31 8.60
CA MET A 122 -20.76 -8.36 7.24
C MET A 122 -19.34 -8.91 7.23
N VAL A 123 -18.49 -8.58 8.21
CA VAL A 123 -17.13 -9.14 8.33
C VAL A 123 -17.20 -10.64 8.64
N MET A 124 -18.04 -11.05 9.59
CA MET A 124 -18.19 -12.47 9.96
C MET A 124 -18.77 -13.33 8.83
N SER A 125 -19.64 -12.76 8.00
CA SER A 125 -20.20 -13.42 6.81
C SER A 125 -19.32 -13.29 5.56
N ASN A 126 -18.17 -12.62 5.66
CA ASN A 126 -17.27 -12.32 4.56
C ASN A 126 -17.94 -11.55 3.40
N ASP A 127 -18.96 -10.74 3.71
CA ASP A 127 -19.68 -9.89 2.75
C ASP A 127 -18.85 -8.65 2.39
N THR A 128 -17.78 -8.89 1.63
CA THR A 128 -16.86 -7.84 1.18
C THR A 128 -17.58 -6.80 0.31
N LEU A 129 -18.56 -7.21 -0.50
CA LEU A 129 -19.33 -6.29 -1.34
C LEU A 129 -20.28 -5.42 -0.51
N GLY A 130 -20.90 -5.98 0.53
CA GLY A 130 -21.68 -5.24 1.51
C GLY A 130 -20.84 -4.18 2.21
N LEU A 131 -19.65 -4.55 2.70
CA LEU A 131 -18.71 -3.61 3.31
C LEU A 131 -18.34 -2.45 2.38
N LEU A 132 -17.98 -2.74 1.13
CA LEU A 132 -17.61 -1.71 0.14
C LEU A 132 -18.77 -0.80 -0.27
N ARG A 133 -20.02 -1.26 -0.09
CA ARG A 133 -21.24 -0.49 -0.37
C ARG A 133 -21.76 0.25 0.86
N HIS A 134 -21.27 -0.06 2.05
CA HIS A 134 -21.70 0.57 3.28
C HIS A 134 -21.29 2.06 3.29
N PRO A 135 -22.24 3.00 3.49
CA PRO A 135 -21.98 4.43 3.33
C PRO A 135 -20.88 4.94 4.27
N ASP A 136 -20.85 4.44 5.51
CA ASP A 136 -19.83 4.87 6.48
C ASP A 136 -18.44 4.30 6.16
N VAL A 137 -18.36 3.10 5.57
CA VAL A 137 -17.10 2.52 5.08
C VAL A 137 -16.59 3.33 3.89
N GLN A 138 -17.47 3.69 2.95
CA GLN A 138 -17.13 4.53 1.81
C GLN A 138 -16.63 5.91 2.25
N GLN A 139 -17.20 6.50 3.30
CA GLN A 139 -16.73 7.77 3.84
C GLN A 139 -15.33 7.67 4.43
N VAL A 140 -15.01 6.61 5.17
CA VAL A 140 -13.66 6.38 5.71
C VAL A 140 -12.66 6.22 4.57
N ILE A 141 -12.99 5.42 3.55
CA ILE A 141 -12.14 5.23 2.36
C ILE A 141 -11.96 6.56 1.61
N ALA A 142 -13.02 7.33 1.40
CA ALA A 142 -12.92 8.61 0.71
C ALA A 142 -12.01 9.59 1.45
N ARG A 143 -12.09 9.66 2.79
CA ARG A 143 -11.18 10.49 3.61
C ARG A 143 -9.73 10.00 3.55
N ALA A 144 -9.52 8.68 3.56
CA ALA A 144 -8.20 8.07 3.41
C ALA A 144 -7.51 8.48 2.11
N LEU A 145 -8.26 8.46 1.01
CA LEU A 145 -7.78 8.80 -0.33
C LEU A 145 -7.61 10.32 -0.52
N SER A 146 -8.39 11.13 0.21
CA SER A 146 -8.36 12.60 0.12
C SER A 146 -7.37 13.26 1.06
N SER A 147 -6.84 12.53 2.05
CA SER A 147 -5.86 13.10 2.99
C SER A 147 -4.57 13.41 2.25
N PRO A 148 -4.12 14.70 2.24
CA PRO A 148 -2.81 15.03 1.70
C PRO A 148 -1.76 14.33 2.56
N ALA A 149 -0.75 13.77 1.91
CA ALA A 149 0.48 13.43 2.62
C ALA A 149 1.01 14.74 3.21
N GLU A 150 0.81 14.97 4.51
CA GLU A 150 1.52 16.04 5.20
C GLU A 150 3.00 15.79 4.96
N ALA A 151 3.61 16.68 4.17
CA ALA A 151 5.03 16.72 3.95
C ALA A 151 5.71 16.78 5.33
N PRO A 152 6.85 16.11 5.53
CA PRO A 152 7.63 16.29 6.74
C PRO A 152 7.92 17.78 6.86
N GLU A 153 7.34 18.39 7.88
CA GLU A 153 7.62 19.75 8.30
C GLU A 153 9.14 19.84 8.45
N ALA A 154 9.78 20.61 7.55
CA ALA A 154 11.18 20.88 7.58
C ALA A 154 11.48 21.68 8.86
N ALA A 155 11.72 20.95 9.95
CA ALA A 155 12.19 21.51 11.19
C ALA A 155 13.55 22.17 10.94
N GLY A 156 13.62 23.48 11.19
CA GLY A 156 14.88 24.15 11.51
C GLY A 156 15.36 25.21 10.53
N GLY A 157 14.50 26.15 10.14
CA GLY A 157 14.97 27.49 9.78
C GLY A 157 15.68 28.12 10.97
N THR A 158 17.00 28.30 10.88
CA THR A 158 17.73 29.22 11.76
C THR A 158 18.24 30.38 10.89
N PRO A 159 17.80 31.63 11.12
CA PRO A 159 18.44 32.78 10.51
C PRO A 159 19.69 33.12 11.34
N ARG A 160 20.88 32.95 10.75
CA ARG A 160 22.04 33.77 11.12
C ARG A 160 22.02 34.93 10.12
N GLY A 161 21.60 36.15 10.46
CA GLY A 161 21.97 36.90 11.65
C GLY A 161 23.38 37.45 11.41
N GLY A 162 23.45 38.55 10.67
CA GLY A 162 24.71 39.22 10.33
C GLY A 162 25.32 39.92 11.53
N VAL A 163 26.65 39.90 11.58
CA VAL A 163 27.56 41.05 11.79
C VAL A 163 28.84 40.73 11.02
#